data_AF-A0A2H9LVC0-F1
#
_entry.id   AF-A0A2H9LVC0-F1
#
_cell.length_a   1.000
_cell.length_b   1.000
_cell.length_c   1.000
_cell.angle_alpha   90.00
_cell.angle_beta   90.00
_cell.angle_gamma   90.00
#
_symmetry.space_group_name_H-M   'P 1'
#
loop_
_entity.id
_entity.type
_entity.pdbx_description
1 polymer ?
#
loop_
_entity_poly.entity_id
_entity_poly.type
_entity_poly.pdbx_seq_one_letter_code
_entity_poly.pdbx_strand_id
1 'polypeptide(L)'
;MRKGVKKDILILAVIIAVVIAISVFGKIYFPEPENNSNMNNSTSNAGIANPASVYCIQQGGNLSIRSDASGNQYGVCVFNNGSECDEWKFFRGEEC
;
A
#
# COMPACT_ATOMS: atom_id res chain seq x y z
N MET A 1 -12.59 -8.77 62.21
CA MET A 1 -12.50 -9.42 60.88
C MET A 1 -12.63 -8.38 59.75
N ARG A 2 -11.67 -7.45 59.59
CA ARG A 2 -11.73 -6.36 58.58
C ARG A 2 -10.35 -5.85 58.10
N LYS A 3 -9.23 -6.36 58.65
CA LYS A 3 -7.88 -5.86 58.33
C LYS A 3 -7.28 -6.51 57.08
N GLY A 4 -7.63 -7.77 56.77
CA GLY A 4 -7.21 -8.47 55.54
C GLY A 4 -7.91 -7.89 54.31
N VAL A 5 -9.25 -7.93 54.28
CA VAL A 5 -10.07 -7.40 53.17
C VAL A 5 -9.72 -5.97 52.78
N LYS A 6 -9.41 -5.08 53.73
CA LYS A 6 -8.98 -3.69 53.42
C LYS A 6 -7.58 -3.62 52.78
N LYS A 7 -6.65 -4.48 53.20
CA LYS A 7 -5.32 -4.60 52.59
C LYS A 7 -5.41 -5.24 51.21
N ASP A 8 -6.26 -6.25 51.05
CA ASP A 8 -6.49 -6.92 49.77
C ASP A 8 -7.15 -5.97 48.76
N ILE A 9 -8.15 -5.19 49.17
CA ILE A 9 -8.76 -4.13 48.35
C ILE A 9 -7.74 -3.04 47.99
N LEU A 10 -6.88 -2.65 48.93
CA LEU A 10 -5.85 -1.64 48.67
C LEU A 10 -4.80 -2.14 47.67
N ILE A 11 -4.34 -3.38 47.81
CA ILE A 11 -3.39 -4.01 46.88
C ILE A 11 -4.03 -4.12 45.49
N LEU A 12 -5.28 -4.58 45.40
CA LEU A 12 -6.00 -4.68 44.13
C LEU A 12 -6.17 -3.31 43.46
N ALA A 13 -6.52 -2.27 44.23
CA ALA A 13 -6.65 -0.91 43.72
C ALA A 13 -5.32 -0.34 43.20
N VAL A 14 -4.20 -0.62 43.87
CA VAL A 14 -2.85 -0.21 43.42
C VAL A 14 -2.47 -0.92 42.12
N ILE A 15 -2.71 -2.23 42.00
CA ILE A 15 -2.43 -2.99 40.77
C ILE A 15 -3.25 -2.44 39.60
N ILE A 16 -4.54 -2.18 39.81
CA ILE A 16 -5.41 -1.59 38.79
C ILE A 16 -4.91 -0.20 38.38
N ALA A 17 -4.53 0.65 39.33
CA ALA A 17 -3.99 1.98 39.04
C ALA A 17 -2.67 1.92 38.24
N VAL A 18 -1.78 0.97 38.54
CA VAL A 18 -0.53 0.75 37.80
C VAL A 18 -0.80 0.25 36.38
N VAL A 19 -1.74 -0.69 36.19
CA VAL A 19 -2.13 -1.18 34.86
C VAL A 19 -2.77 -0.08 34.02
N ILE A 20 -3.62 0.77 34.61
CA ILE A 20 -4.21 1.94 33.95
C ILE A 20 -3.12 2.95 33.59
N ALA A 21 -2.18 3.23 34.50
CA ALA A 21 -1.05 4.12 34.21
C ALA A 21 -0.21 3.59 33.05
N ILE A 22 0.12 2.29 33.01
CA ILE A 22 0.89 1.67 31.91
C ILE A 22 0.14 1.72 30.58
N SER A 23 -1.18 1.48 30.57
CA SER A 23 -1.99 1.51 29.35
C SER A 23 -2.24 2.93 28.82
N VAL A 24 -2.26 3.94 29.71
CA VAL A 24 -2.36 5.36 29.33
C VAL A 24 -0.99 5.94 28.94
N PHE A 25 0.11 5.55 29.59
CA PHE A 25 1.47 6.02 29.24
C PHE A 25 2.12 5.26 28.08
N GLY A 26 1.74 4.01 27.82
CA GLY A 26 2.25 3.22 26.69
C GLY A 26 1.93 3.83 25.32
N LYS A 27 0.95 4.74 25.26
CA LYS A 27 0.64 5.52 24.05
C LYS A 27 1.56 6.75 23.85
N ILE A 28 2.35 7.13 24.85
CA ILE A 28 3.22 8.32 24.81
C ILE A 28 4.68 7.93 24.51
N TYR A 29 5.11 6.72 24.90
CA TYR A 29 6.49 6.25 24.69
C TYR A 29 6.73 5.50 23.37
N PHE A 30 5.68 5.18 22.63
CA PHE A 30 5.82 4.66 21.27
C PHE A 30 5.37 5.77 20.31
N PRO A 31 6.31 6.50 19.68
CA PRO A 31 5.93 7.23 18.48
C PRO A 31 5.34 6.22 17.51
N GLU A 32 4.06 6.39 17.17
CA GLU A 32 3.49 5.76 15.99
C GLU A 32 4.41 6.14 14.82
N PRO A 33 4.94 5.19 14.03
CA PRO A 33 5.63 5.58 12.81
C PRO A 33 4.61 6.40 12.01
N GLU A 34 4.91 7.68 11.79
CA GLU A 34 4.14 8.49 10.87
C GLU A 34 4.15 7.77 9.52
N ASN A 35 3.08 7.04 9.24
CA ASN A 35 2.60 6.82 7.88
C ASN A 35 2.17 8.18 7.37
N ASN A 36 3.17 8.98 6.99
CA ASN A 36 2.95 9.92 5.93
C ASN A 36 2.65 9.06 4.71
N SER A 37 1.46 9.20 4.15
CA SER A 37 1.25 8.90 2.74
C SER A 37 1.91 10.03 1.96
N ASN A 38 3.24 10.09 2.02
CA ASN A 38 4.07 10.80 1.07
C ASN A 38 4.94 9.75 0.43
N MET A 39 4.36 9.21 -0.65
CA MET A 39 4.99 8.45 -1.70
C MET A 39 6.05 7.47 -1.20
N ASN A 40 5.64 6.21 -1.09
CA ASN A 40 6.60 5.13 -1.06
C ASN A 40 7.66 5.44 -2.11
N ASN A 41 8.90 5.63 -1.66
CA ASN A 41 10.02 5.33 -2.51
C ASN A 41 10.14 3.81 -2.43
N SER A 42 9.16 3.11 -3.02
CA SER A 42 9.49 1.88 -3.71
C SER A 42 10.38 2.31 -4.88
N THR A 43 11.64 2.58 -4.59
CA THR A 43 12.68 1.88 -5.33
C THR A 43 12.63 0.43 -4.87
N SER A 44 11.47 -0.21 -5.07
CA SER A 44 11.49 -1.55 -5.64
C SER A 44 12.44 -1.42 -6.82
N ASN A 45 13.17 -2.47 -7.13
CA ASN A 45 13.65 -2.63 -8.49
C ASN A 45 12.41 -2.70 -9.40
N ALA A 46 11.67 -1.60 -9.59
CA ALA A 46 10.90 -1.35 -10.77
C ALA A 46 11.96 -1.44 -11.85
N GLY A 47 12.06 -2.64 -12.44
CA GLY A 47 12.92 -2.88 -13.57
C GLY A 47 12.68 -1.76 -14.58
N ILE A 48 13.71 -1.44 -15.36
CA ILE A 48 13.64 -0.47 -16.45
C ILE A 48 12.24 -0.50 -17.05
N ALA A 49 11.54 0.64 -17.01
CA ALA A 49 10.16 0.73 -17.46
C ALA A 49 10.04 0.13 -18.86
N ASN A 50 8.98 -0.63 -19.11
CA ASN A 50 8.73 -1.21 -20.43
C ASN A 50 8.65 -0.07 -21.47
N PRO A 51 9.55 -0.02 -22.48
CA PRO A 51 9.59 1.08 -23.44
C PRO A 51 8.30 1.21 -24.25
N ALA A 52 7.61 0.09 -24.56
CA ALA A 52 6.32 0.12 -25.25
C ALA A 52 5.23 0.76 -24.39
N SER A 53 5.18 0.40 -23.11
CA SER A 53 4.28 0.99 -22.12
C SER A 53 4.49 2.50 -21.98
N VAL A 54 5.76 2.93 -21.89
CA VAL A 54 6.14 4.36 -21.82
C VAL A 54 5.73 5.08 -23.09
N TYR A 55 5.97 4.47 -24.26
CA TYR A 55 5.62 5.05 -25.55
C TYR A 55 4.11 5.26 -25.68
N CYS A 56 3.29 4.26 -25.31
CA CYS A 56 1.83 4.40 -25.30
C CYS A 56 1.36 5.65 -24.55
N ILE A 57 1.87 5.84 -23.33
CA ILE A 57 1.51 6.98 -22.48
C ILE A 57 2.00 8.30 -23.09
N GLN A 58 3.22 8.32 -23.65
CA GLN A 58 3.76 9.51 -24.32
C GLN A 58 2.97 9.93 -25.56
N GLN A 59 2.33 9.00 -26.26
CA GLN A 59 1.44 9.29 -27.39
C GLN A 59 0.01 9.67 -26.95
N GLY A 60 -0.23 9.83 -25.64
CA GLY A 60 -1.53 10.20 -25.09
C GLY A 60 -2.53 9.05 -24.99
N GLY A 61 -2.06 7.80 -25.13
CA GLY A 61 -2.85 6.61 -24.85
C GLY A 61 -2.85 6.25 -23.36
N ASN A 62 -3.79 5.40 -22.97
CA ASN A 62 -3.85 4.77 -21.65
C ASN A 62 -3.38 3.32 -21.76
N LEU A 63 -2.42 2.92 -20.93
CA LEU A 63 -1.95 1.54 -20.88
C LEU A 63 -2.89 0.67 -20.04
N SER A 64 -3.47 -0.35 -20.66
CA SER A 64 -4.26 -1.39 -20.02
C SER A 64 -3.49 -2.71 -20.02
N ILE A 65 -3.17 -3.24 -18.84
CA ILE A 65 -2.63 -4.60 -18.72
C ILE A 65 -3.78 -5.60 -18.69
N ARG A 66 -3.77 -6.56 -19.61
CA ARG A 66 -4.78 -7.60 -19.76
C ARG A 66 -4.15 -8.97 -19.57
N SER A 67 -4.98 -9.96 -19.27
CA SER A 67 -4.56 -11.36 -19.17
C SER A 67 -5.25 -12.19 -20.23
N ASP A 68 -4.51 -13.14 -20.84
CA ASP A 68 -5.11 -14.14 -21.71
C ASP A 68 -5.69 -15.33 -20.90
N ALA A 69 -6.28 -16.31 -21.58
CA ALA A 69 -6.87 -17.49 -20.93
C ALA A 69 -5.85 -18.38 -20.21
N SER A 70 -4.56 -18.21 -20.53
CA SER A 70 -3.44 -18.93 -19.91
C SER A 70 -2.83 -18.14 -18.73
N GLY A 71 -3.32 -16.92 -18.45
CA GLY A 71 -2.82 -16.04 -17.41
C GLY A 71 -1.61 -15.19 -17.83
N ASN A 72 -1.19 -15.21 -19.10
CA ASN A 72 -0.12 -14.33 -19.56
C ASN A 72 -0.61 -12.88 -19.60
N GLN A 73 0.21 -11.96 -19.13
CA GLN A 73 -0.10 -10.53 -19.17
C GLN A 73 0.45 -9.88 -20.44
N TYR A 74 -0.34 -9.01 -21.04
CA TYR A 74 0.04 -8.19 -22.20
C TYR A 74 -0.50 -6.77 -22.06
N GLY A 75 0.21 -5.80 -22.63
CA GLY A 75 -0.19 -4.39 -22.61
C GLY A 75 -0.98 -4.00 -23.85
N VAL A 76 -2.08 -3.29 -23.66
CA VAL A 76 -2.89 -2.69 -24.71
C VAL A 76 -2.93 -1.18 -24.52
N CYS A 77 -2.56 -0.43 -25.55
CA CYS A 77 -2.70 1.01 -25.61
C CYS A 77 -4.12 1.36 -26.05
N VAL A 78 -4.87 2.06 -25.19
CA VAL A 78 -6.24 2.51 -25.43
C VAL A 78 -6.24 4.01 -25.68
N PHE A 79 -6.75 4.44 -26.82
CA PHE A 79 -6.77 5.85 -27.24
C PHE A 79 -8.11 6.52 -26.93
N ASN A 80 -8.15 7.86 -26.89
CA ASN A 80 -9.35 8.63 -26.54
C ASN A 80 -10.53 8.45 -27.51
N ASN A 81 -10.25 8.09 -28.77
CA ASN A 81 -11.25 7.72 -29.77
C ASN A 81 -11.80 6.29 -29.57
N GLY A 82 -11.32 5.56 -28.57
CA GLY A 82 -11.68 4.17 -28.28
C GLY A 82 -10.91 3.12 -29.10
N SER A 83 -10.00 3.51 -30.00
CA SER A 83 -9.16 2.53 -30.68
C SER A 83 -8.18 1.89 -29.69
N GLU A 84 -7.87 0.63 -29.93
CA GLU A 84 -6.95 -0.16 -29.09
C GLU A 84 -5.86 -0.75 -29.96
N CYS A 85 -4.64 -0.82 -29.42
CA CYS A 85 -3.53 -1.49 -30.09
C CYS A 85 -2.66 -2.21 -29.06
N ASP A 86 -2.12 -3.37 -29.42
CA ASP A 86 -1.05 -3.99 -28.63
C ASP A 86 0.12 -3.01 -28.47
N GLU A 87 0.65 -2.87 -27.24
CA GLU A 87 1.65 -1.85 -26.94
C GLU A 87 2.93 -2.01 -27.79
N TRP A 88 3.33 -3.25 -28.10
CA TRP A 88 4.53 -3.55 -28.85
C TRP A 88 4.34 -3.34 -30.34
N LYS A 89 3.16 -3.67 -30.86
CA LYS A 89 2.78 -3.32 -32.23
C LYS A 89 2.80 -1.82 -32.44
N PHE A 90 2.17 -1.08 -31.54
CA PHE A 90 2.15 0.39 -31.60
C PHE A 90 3.57 0.99 -31.51
N PHE A 91 4.39 0.50 -30.56
CA PHE A 91 5.77 0.94 -30.40
C PHE A 91 6.64 0.73 -31.66
N ARG A 92 6.42 -0.36 -32.40
CA ARG A 92 7.16 -0.66 -33.63
C ARG A 92 6.52 -0.10 -34.91
N GLY A 93 5.37 0.57 -34.80
CA GLY A 93 4.62 1.05 -35.97
C GLY A 93 4.04 -0.08 -36.83
N GLU A 94 3.72 -1.21 -36.21
CA GLU A 94 3.02 -2.33 -36.84
C GLU A 94 1.51 -2.05 -36.92
N GLU A 95 0.80 -2.84 -37.70
CA GLU A 95 -0.65 -2.72 -37.86
C GLU A 95 -1.41 -3.00 -36.56
N CYS A 96 -2.14 -1.98 -36.11
CA CYS A 96 -3.23 -2.03 -35.15
C CYS A 96 -4.54 -2.27 -35.93
#